data_AF-A0A812U3V7-F1
#
_entry.id   AF-A0A812U3V7-F1
#
_cell.length_a   1.000
_cell.length_b   1.000
_cell.length_c   1.000
_cell.angle_alpha   90.00
_cell.angle_beta   90.00
_cell.angle_gamma   90.00
#
_symmetry.space_group_name_H-M   'P 1'
#
loop_
_entity.id
_entity.type
_entity.pdbx_description
1 polymer ?
#
loop_
_entity_poly.entity_id
_entity_poly.type
_entity_poly.pdbx_seq_one_letter_code
_entity_poly.pdbx_strand_id
1 'polypeptide(L)'
;MGQVLEPNLVPSEALRWLVCLTDGDDLGSSRPNQRGQLVSQMLGSSSAPAGLNMVMITVGALKSENVQVIQSWVKQVTTQGGQGVHLGDKDATGIAKAFEVVAEFLAAEVGGATEC
;
A
#
# COMPACT_ATOMS: atom_id res chain seq x y z
N MET A 1 -8.95 -30.14 -20.43
CA MET A 1 -8.92 -28.78 -21.01
C MET A 1 -9.18 -27.81 -19.87
N GLY A 2 -8.13 -27.18 -19.34
CA GLY A 2 -8.27 -26.17 -18.28
C GLY A 2 -8.40 -24.79 -18.92
N GLN A 3 -9.43 -24.03 -18.55
CA GLN A 3 -9.52 -22.61 -18.90
C GLN A 3 -8.35 -21.88 -18.25
N VAL A 4 -7.44 -21.38 -19.09
CA VAL A 4 -6.47 -20.37 -18.69
C VAL A 4 -7.28 -19.08 -18.50
N LEU A 5 -7.41 -18.62 -17.27
CA LEU A 5 -7.95 -17.30 -16.97
C LEU A 5 -6.99 -16.28 -17.59
N GLU A 6 -7.39 -15.66 -18.70
CA GLU A 6 -6.64 -14.54 -19.25
C GLU A 6 -6.66 -13.40 -18.23
N PRO A 7 -5.52 -12.77 -17.93
CA PRO A 7 -5.48 -11.65 -17.01
C PRO A 7 -6.34 -10.53 -17.60
N ASN A 8 -7.43 -10.19 -16.90
CA ASN A 8 -8.24 -9.02 -17.23
C ASN A 8 -7.30 -7.82 -17.41
N LEU A 9 -7.24 -7.30 -18.63
CA LEU A 9 -6.50 -6.10 -18.98
C LEU A 9 -7.11 -4.96 -18.17
N VAL A 10 -6.47 -4.62 -17.06
CA VAL A 10 -6.78 -3.41 -16.30
C VAL A 10 -6.58 -2.24 -17.28
N PRO A 11 -7.57 -1.36 -17.49
CA PRO A 11 -7.43 -0.22 -18.39
C PRO A 11 -6.14 0.54 -18.07
N SER A 12 -5.39 0.95 -19.09
CA SER A 12 -4.07 1.59 -18.93
C SER A 12 -4.09 2.89 -18.09
N GLU A 13 -5.29 3.39 -17.79
CA GLU A 13 -5.57 4.62 -17.05
C GLU A 13 -6.02 4.37 -15.61
N ALA A 14 -6.27 3.11 -15.20
CA ALA A 14 -6.63 2.82 -13.82
C ALA A 14 -5.43 3.08 -12.91
N LEU A 15 -5.64 3.91 -11.89
CA LEU A 15 -4.62 4.16 -10.87
C LEU A 15 -4.20 2.85 -10.19
N ARG A 16 -2.89 2.69 -10.04
CA ARG A 16 -2.30 1.48 -9.46
C ARG A 16 -2.23 1.66 -7.97
N TRP A 17 -3.08 0.97 -7.22
CA TRP A 17 -3.10 1.05 -5.76
C TRP A 17 -2.45 -0.18 -5.13
N LEU A 18 -1.62 0.06 -4.12
CA LEU A 18 -1.13 -0.93 -3.19
C LEU A 18 -1.63 -0.57 -1.78
N VAL A 19 -2.55 -1.37 -1.26
CA VAL A 19 -3.05 -1.23 0.12
C VAL A 19 -2.48 -2.39 0.94
N CYS A 20 -1.71 -2.07 1.97
CA CYS A 20 -1.08 -3.04 2.85
C CYS A 20 -1.62 -2.88 4.27
N LEU A 21 -1.93 -3.98 4.94
CA LEU A 21 -2.28 -4.03 6.36
C LEU A 21 -1.31 -4.95 7.09
N THR A 22 -0.75 -4.47 8.20
CA THR A 22 0.14 -5.27 9.05
C THR A 22 0.01 -4.84 10.51
N ASP A 23 0.18 -5.77 11.44
CA ASP A 23 0.33 -5.49 12.87
C ASP A 23 1.81 -5.32 13.29
N GLY A 24 2.74 -5.43 12.33
CA GLY A 24 4.16 -5.15 12.54
C GLY A 24 4.96 -6.25 13.19
N ASP A 25 4.36 -7.40 13.50
CA ASP A 25 5.08 -8.57 14.00
C ASP A 25 5.70 -9.32 12.81
N ASP A 26 6.87 -8.86 12.39
CA ASP A 26 7.66 -9.51 11.36
C ASP A 26 8.39 -10.75 11.92
N LEU A 27 7.61 -11.81 12.19
CA LEU A 27 8.10 -13.10 12.66
C LEU A 27 8.56 -14.01 11.50
N GLY A 28 8.29 -13.61 10.25
CA GLY A 28 8.40 -14.47 9.08
C GLY A 28 9.39 -14.00 8.00
N SER A 29 9.85 -12.75 8.02
CA SER A 29 10.80 -12.30 7.01
C SER A 29 12.15 -13.00 7.14
N SER A 30 12.65 -13.47 6.01
CA SER A 30 14.02 -13.97 5.92
C SER A 30 15.02 -12.87 6.32
N ARG A 31 16.17 -13.26 6.89
CA ARG A 31 17.26 -12.34 7.28
C ARG A 31 17.55 -11.20 6.28
N PRO A 32 17.62 -11.44 4.96
CA PRO A 32 17.89 -10.36 4.00
C PRO A 32 16.75 -9.33 3.84
N ASN A 33 15.54 -9.59 4.35
CA ASN A 33 14.39 -8.69 4.23
C ASN A 33 13.84 -8.17 5.58
N GLN A 34 14.58 -8.31 6.68
CA GLN A 34 14.14 -7.89 8.03
C GLN A 34 13.81 -6.40 8.19
N ARG A 35 14.23 -5.57 7.24
CA ARG A 35 13.97 -4.12 7.21
C ARG A 35 13.30 -3.71 5.89
N GLY A 36 12.62 -4.66 5.25
CA GLY A 36 11.95 -4.49 3.96
C GLY A 36 12.86 -4.01 2.84
N GLN A 37 14.11 -4.49 2.83
CA GLN A 37 15.12 -4.17 1.82
C GLN A 37 14.60 -4.39 0.39
N LEU A 38 13.82 -5.44 0.16
CA LEU A 38 13.27 -5.75 -1.16
C LEU A 38 12.30 -4.67 -1.63
N VAL A 39 11.39 -4.23 -0.76
CA VAL A 39 10.42 -3.16 -1.09
C VAL A 39 11.16 -1.85 -1.36
N SER A 40 12.12 -1.49 -0.51
CA SER A 40 12.97 -0.31 -0.70
C SER A 40 13.70 -0.35 -2.05
N GLN A 41 14.23 -1.52 -2.43
CA GLN A 41 14.92 -1.69 -3.71
C GLN A 41 13.95 -1.58 -4.90
N MET A 42 12.77 -2.20 -4.81
CA MET A 42 11.77 -2.13 -5.87
C MET A 42 11.32 -0.69 -6.11
N LEU A 43 10.96 0.03 -5.04
CA LEU A 43 10.57 1.44 -5.12
C LEU A 43 11.75 2.33 -5.58
N GLY A 44 13.00 1.96 -5.28
CA GLY A 44 14.20 2.67 -5.71
C GLY A 44 14.63 2.42 -7.14
N SER A 45 14.07 1.41 -7.78
CA SER A 45 14.42 1.02 -9.14
C SER A 45 13.44 1.62 -10.15
N SER A 46 13.86 1.68 -11.42
CA SER A 46 12.97 2.00 -12.56
C SER A 46 11.88 0.95 -12.81
N SER A 47 11.84 -0.14 -12.01
CA SER A 47 10.81 -1.16 -12.10
C SER A 47 9.55 -0.86 -11.29
N ALA A 48 9.59 0.16 -10.41
CA ALA A 48 8.39 0.62 -9.73
C ALA A 48 7.35 1.11 -10.76
N PRO A 49 6.09 0.68 -10.66
CA PRO A 49 5.04 1.17 -11.54
C PRO A 49 4.94 2.70 -11.47
N ALA A 50 5.01 3.37 -12.62
CA ALA A 50 4.75 4.80 -12.69
C ALA A 50 3.33 5.10 -12.15
N GLY A 51 3.21 6.13 -11.32
CA GLY A 51 1.94 6.52 -10.71
C GLY A 51 1.39 5.49 -9.70
N LEU A 52 2.25 4.69 -9.07
CA LEU A 52 1.86 3.83 -7.95
C LEU A 52 1.33 4.69 -6.79
N ASN A 53 0.15 4.38 -6.29
CA ASN A 53 -0.39 4.87 -5.03
C ASN A 53 -0.23 3.79 -3.95
N MET A 54 0.00 4.22 -2.72
CA MET A 54 0.27 3.33 -1.59
C MET A 54 -0.45 3.81 -0.33
N VAL A 55 -1.17 2.89 0.31
CA VAL A 55 -1.65 3.05 1.70
C VAL A 55 -1.04 1.94 2.55
N MET A 56 -0.25 2.32 3.53
CA MET A 56 0.27 1.43 4.56
C MET A 56 -0.61 1.59 5.81
N ILE A 57 -1.28 0.52 6.24
CA ILE A 57 -2.05 0.48 7.46
C ILE A 57 -1.26 -0.36 8.47
N THR A 58 -0.93 0.23 9.62
CA THR A 58 -0.23 -0.47 10.69
C THR A 58 -1.03 -0.47 11.97
N VAL A 59 -1.13 -1.62 12.62
CA VAL A 59 -1.91 -1.80 13.85
C VAL A 59 -1.00 -2.24 14.99
N GLY A 60 -1.25 -1.78 16.20
CA GLY A 60 -0.50 -2.21 17.37
C GLY A 60 0.83 -1.47 17.54
N ALA A 61 1.73 -2.09 18.31
CA ALA A 61 2.96 -1.46 18.76
C ALA A 61 4.16 -1.79 17.86
N LEU A 62 4.20 -1.20 16.66
CA LEU A 62 5.37 -1.32 15.78
C LEU A 62 6.62 -0.71 16.43
N LYS A 63 7.76 -1.38 16.25
CA LYS A 63 9.08 -0.81 16.56
C LYS A 63 9.29 0.47 15.75
N SER A 64 9.87 1.50 16.37
CA SER A 64 10.13 2.79 15.70
C SER A 64 10.94 2.65 14.42
N GLU A 65 11.87 1.70 14.35
CA GLU A 65 12.64 1.40 13.14
C GLU A 65 11.74 0.97 11.97
N ASN A 66 10.73 0.14 12.22
CA ASN A 66 9.80 -0.31 11.18
C ASN A 66 8.90 0.84 10.70
N VAL A 67 8.46 1.71 11.62
CA VAL A 67 7.70 2.91 11.26
C VAL A 67 8.54 3.84 10.36
N GLN A 68 9.82 4.03 10.67
CA GLN A 68 10.72 4.85 9.83
C GLN A 68 10.89 4.26 8.43
N VAL A 69 11.02 2.94 8.32
CA VAL A 69 11.09 2.24 7.02
C VAL A 69 9.81 2.49 6.22
N ILE A 70 8.64 2.31 6.83
CA ILE A 70 7.34 2.54 6.18
C ILE A 70 7.18 4.00 5.72
N GLN A 71 7.56 4.95 6.56
CA GLN A 71 7.54 6.37 6.22
C GLN A 71 8.48 6.69 5.05
N SER A 72 9.60 5.98 4.94
CA SER A 72 10.52 6.14 3.80
C SER A 72 9.89 5.70 2.48
N TRP A 73 9.12 4.58 2.49
CA TRP A 73 8.39 4.10 1.31
C TRP A 73 7.28 5.06 0.90
N VAL A 74 6.49 5.54 1.87
CA VAL A 74 5.45 6.55 1.63
C VAL A 74 6.04 7.80 1.00
N LYS A 75 7.14 8.32 1.55
CA LYS A 75 7.81 9.49 0.98
C LYS A 75 8.30 9.22 -0.45
N GLN A 76 8.84 8.04 -0.70
CA GLN A 76 9.37 7.67 -2.00
C GLN A 76 8.28 7.59 -3.07
N VAL A 77 7.15 6.94 -2.75
CA VAL A 77 5.97 6.89 -3.61
C VAL A 77 5.46 8.29 -3.93
N THR A 78 5.32 9.14 -2.92
CA THR A 78 4.89 10.53 -3.09
C THR A 78 5.85 11.33 -3.97
N THR A 79 7.16 11.14 -3.81
CA THR A 79 8.18 11.83 -4.60
C THR A 79 8.15 11.40 -6.07
N GLN A 80 7.69 10.18 -6.36
CA GLN A 80 7.55 9.64 -7.72
C GLN A 80 6.23 10.02 -8.40
N GLY A 81 5.44 10.91 -7.78
CA GLY A 81 4.19 11.42 -8.33
C GLY A 81 2.96 10.58 -8.01
N GLY A 82 3.11 9.56 -7.16
CA GLY A 82 1.98 8.81 -6.60
C GLY A 82 1.46 9.42 -5.30
N GLN A 83 0.45 8.80 -4.72
CA GLN A 83 -0.08 9.12 -3.39
C GLN A 83 0.40 8.10 -2.37
N GLY A 84 1.29 8.49 -1.46
CA GLY A 84 1.71 7.67 -0.33
C GLY A 84 1.06 8.11 0.99
N VAL A 85 0.44 7.19 1.72
CA VAL A 85 -0.15 7.44 3.04
C VAL A 85 0.22 6.32 4.01
N HIS A 86 0.56 6.68 5.25
CA HIS A 86 0.70 5.73 6.36
C HIS A 86 -0.38 6.03 7.41
N LEU A 87 -1.24 5.05 7.67
CA LEU A 87 -2.30 5.08 8.68
C LEU A 87 -1.87 4.15 9.83
N GLY A 88 -1.41 4.72 10.92
CA GLY A 88 -1.01 3.98 12.11
C GLY A 88 -2.06 4.07 13.21
N ASP A 89 -2.47 2.91 13.74
CA ASP A 89 -3.29 2.85 14.95
C ASP A 89 -2.69 1.87 15.96
N LYS A 90 -2.96 2.09 17.25
CA LYS A 90 -2.53 1.21 18.33
C LYS A 90 -3.55 0.11 18.61
N ASP A 91 -4.81 0.32 18.22
CA ASP A 91 -5.90 -0.62 18.46
C ASP A 91 -6.53 -1.07 17.15
N ALA A 92 -6.86 -2.36 17.07
CA ALA A 92 -7.56 -2.95 15.95
C ALA A 92 -8.96 -2.33 15.74
N THR A 93 -9.55 -1.72 16.77
CA THR A 93 -10.81 -0.97 16.64
C THR A 93 -10.69 0.23 15.70
N GLY A 94 -9.50 0.79 15.52
CA GLY A 94 -9.21 1.88 14.58
C GLY A 94 -9.09 1.46 13.11
N ILE A 95 -8.98 0.16 12.84
CA ILE A 95 -8.82 -0.39 11.48
C ILE A 95 -10.01 -0.03 10.59
N ALA A 96 -11.23 -0.06 11.14
CA ALA A 96 -12.44 0.27 10.38
C ALA A 96 -12.34 1.68 9.76
N LYS A 97 -11.86 2.66 10.54
CA LYS A 97 -11.63 4.03 10.05
C LYS A 97 -10.51 4.11 9.02
N ALA A 98 -9.47 3.29 9.17
CA ALA A 98 -8.41 3.23 8.16
C ALA A 98 -8.94 2.74 6.81
N PHE A 99 -9.87 1.78 6.82
CA PHE A 99 -10.54 1.32 5.59
C PHE A 99 -11.56 2.32 5.05
N GLU A 100 -12.23 3.12 5.89
CA GLU A 100 -13.04 4.26 5.43
C GLU A 100 -12.19 5.25 4.63
N VAL A 101 -11.01 5.61 5.14
CA VAL A 101 -10.05 6.49 4.43
C VAL A 101 -9.56 5.86 3.12
N VAL A 102 -9.29 4.55 3.10
CA VAL A 102 -8.96 3.84 1.83
C VAL A 102 -10.13 3.91 0.85
N ALA A 103 -11.35 3.67 1.33
CA ALA A 103 -12.55 3.73 0.49
C ALA A 103 -12.77 5.12 -0.09
N GLU A 104 -12.53 6.19 0.67
CA GLU A 104 -12.57 7.57 0.17
C GLU A 104 -11.54 7.81 -0.94
N PHE A 105 -10.30 7.36 -0.77
CA PHE A 105 -9.28 7.48 -1.81
C PHE A 105 -9.63 6.71 -3.07
N LEU A 106 -10.22 5.52 -2.94
CA LEU A 106 -10.65 4.74 -4.10
C LEU A 106 -11.92 5.31 -4.74
N ALA A 107 -12.86 5.85 -3.95
CA ALA A 107 -14.14 6.38 -4.43
C ALA A 107 -13.99 7.73 -5.12
N ALA A 108 -13.06 8.58 -4.66
CA ALA A 108 -12.70 9.83 -5.35
C ALA A 108 -12.29 9.58 -6.81
N GLU A 109 -11.77 8.39 -7.12
CA GLU A 109 -11.28 7.99 -8.44
C GLU A 109 -12.38 7.42 -9.35
N VAL A 110 -13.46 6.87 -8.78
CA VAL A 110 -14.59 6.35 -9.58
C VAL A 110 -15.53 7.49 -10.02
N GLY A 111 -15.26 8.74 -9.63
CA GLY A 111 -16.03 9.90 -10.04
C GLY A 111 -17.51 9.79 -9.63
N GLY A 112 -17.79 9.69 -8.33
CA GLY A 112 -19.13 9.95 -7.78
C GLY A 112 -20.31 9.21 -8.42
N ALA A 113 -20.10 8.02 -8.99
CA ALA A 113 -21.16 7.22 -9.58
C ALA A 113 -21.84 6.32 -8.54
N THR A 114 -22.56 6.95 -7.63
CA THR A 114 -23.65 6.36 -6.84
C THR A 114 -24.72 7.46 -6.86
N GLU A 115 -25.87 7.38 -7.52
CA GLU A 115 -26.81 6.28 -7.72
C GLU A 115 -27.60 6.50 -9.05
N CYS A 116 -28.15 5.43 -9.65
CA CYS A 116 -29.26 5.48 -10.60
C CYS A 116 -30.34 4.50 -10.12
#